data_AF-A0A7C6VYF4-F1
#
_entry.id   AF-A0A7C6VYF4-F1
#
_cell.length_a   1.000
_cell.length_b   1.000
_cell.length_c   1.000
_cell.angle_alpha   90.00
_cell.angle_beta   90.00
_cell.angle_gamma   90.00
#
_symmetry.space_group_name_H-M   'P 1'
#
loop_
_entity.id
_entity.type
_entity.pdbx_description
1 polymer ?
#
loop_
_entity_poly.entity_id
_entity_poly.type
_entity_poly.pdbx_seq_one_letter_code
_entity_poly.pdbx_strand_id
1 'polypeptide(L)'
;MGVQLAQEFAGQQLLDYGSGDGTFIALLQSSPAGPQLAVGAELADDVVEDCRTRHGDPRLEFVRIDALDSPQYQARFDGLMCMEVLEHVVDRESVYALWKRLMKPRGRLIISVPVETGMALAIKQMMRKIAGWRGIGDYPGC
;
A
#
# COMPACT_ATOMS: atom_id res chain seq x y z
N MET A 1 -11.52 -15.35 -0.65
CA MET A 1 -10.36 -14.60 -1.17
C MET A 1 -9.24 -14.50 -0.13
N GLY A 2 -9.47 -13.93 1.07
CA GLY A 2 -8.43 -13.76 2.09
C GLY A 2 -7.69 -15.05 2.52
N VAL A 3 -8.39 -16.18 2.67
CA VAL A 3 -7.78 -17.48 3.02
C VAL A 3 -6.79 -17.97 1.96
N GLN A 4 -7.08 -17.73 0.68
CA GLN A 4 -6.23 -18.16 -0.43
C GLN A 4 -4.97 -17.29 -0.56
N LEU A 5 -5.12 -15.98 -0.32
CA LEU A 5 -3.98 -15.05 -0.25
C LEU A 5 -3.09 -15.35 0.96
N ALA A 6 -3.67 -15.68 2.12
CA ALA A 6 -2.88 -16.06 3.30
C ALA A 6 -1.98 -17.26 3.01
N GLN A 7 -2.51 -18.32 2.37
CA GLN A 7 -1.73 -19.50 2.00
C GLN A 7 -0.54 -19.16 1.08
N GLU A 8 -0.68 -18.17 0.20
CA GLU A 8 0.38 -17.76 -0.73
C GLU A 8 1.58 -17.12 -0.02
N PHE A 9 1.34 -16.46 1.11
CA PHE A 9 2.34 -15.78 1.92
C PHE A 9 2.65 -16.48 3.23
N ALA A 10 2.21 -17.72 3.42
CA ALA A 10 2.47 -18.49 4.63
C ALA A 10 3.98 -18.58 4.90
N GLY A 11 4.40 -18.15 6.09
CA GLY A 11 5.82 -18.15 6.49
C GLY A 11 6.72 -17.16 5.74
N GLN A 12 6.16 -16.21 5.00
CA GLN A 12 6.91 -15.19 4.23
C GLN A 12 6.90 -13.82 4.92
N GLN A 13 7.75 -12.90 4.44
CA GLN A 13 7.70 -11.49 4.82
C GLN A 13 6.86 -10.69 3.81
N LEU A 14 5.80 -10.06 4.29
CA LEU A 14 4.79 -9.39 3.48
C LEU A 14 4.75 -7.89 3.76
N LEU A 15 4.68 -7.07 2.71
CA LEU A 15 4.38 -5.65 2.80
C LEU A 15 2.97 -5.40 2.26
N ASP A 16 2.17 -4.62 2.99
CA ASP A 16 0.93 -4.00 2.50
C ASP A 16 1.17 -2.49 2.34
N TYR A 17 1.26 -2.03 1.10
CA TYR A 17 1.54 -0.63 0.77
C TYR A 17 0.25 0.16 0.61
N GLY A 18 0.02 1.12 1.51
CA GLY A 18 -1.25 1.81 1.72
C GLY A 18 -2.23 0.95 2.52
N SER A 19 -1.80 0.49 3.69
CA SER A 19 -2.54 -0.50 4.50
C SER A 19 -3.83 0.04 5.12
N GLY A 20 -4.09 1.36 5.06
CA GLY A 20 -5.25 1.98 5.68
C GLY A 20 -5.31 1.67 7.18
N ASP A 21 -6.46 1.22 7.66
CA ASP A 21 -6.69 0.88 9.08
C ASP A 21 -6.08 -0.48 9.51
N GLY A 22 -5.34 -1.13 8.63
CA GLY A 22 -4.60 -2.37 8.89
C GLY A 22 -5.47 -3.61 9.06
N THR A 23 -6.80 -3.52 8.88
CA THR A 23 -7.71 -4.65 9.12
C THR A 23 -7.40 -5.83 8.21
N PHE A 24 -7.09 -5.58 6.94
CA PHE A 24 -6.81 -6.64 5.98
C PHE A 24 -5.52 -7.41 6.32
N ILE A 25 -4.42 -6.70 6.53
CA ILE A 25 -3.14 -7.32 6.87
C ILE A 25 -3.19 -8.04 8.23
N ALA A 26 -3.94 -7.52 9.21
CA ALA A 26 -4.16 -8.18 10.49
C ALA A 26 -4.99 -9.48 10.35
N LEU A 27 -6.00 -9.49 9.48
CA LEU A 27 -6.75 -10.70 9.15
C LEU A 27 -5.86 -11.77 8.52
N LEU A 28 -4.95 -11.38 7.63
CA LEU A 28 -3.98 -12.31 7.05
C LEU A 28 -2.99 -12.83 8.10
N GLN A 29 -2.48 -11.95 8.96
CA GLN A 29 -1.52 -12.29 10.01
C GLN A 29 -2.09 -13.28 11.05
N SER A 30 -3.38 -13.16 11.38
CA SER A 30 -4.08 -14.03 12.33
C SER A 30 -4.51 -15.40 11.75
N SER A 31 -4.38 -15.59 10.43
CA SER A 31 -4.69 -16.85 9.77
C SER A 31 -3.73 -17.98 10.21
N PRO A 32 -4.18 -19.26 10.26
CA PRO A 32 -3.30 -20.41 10.49
C PRO A 32 -2.15 -20.52 9.47
N ALA A 33 -2.35 -19.96 8.29
CA ALA A 33 -1.35 -19.86 7.22
C ALA A 33 -0.83 -18.42 7.07
N GLY A 34 -0.75 -17.65 8.15
CA GLY A 34 -0.30 -16.26 8.10
C GLY A 34 1.19 -16.11 7.74
N PRO A 35 1.58 -14.89 7.32
CA PRO A 35 2.99 -14.55 7.09
C PRO A 35 3.84 -14.70 8.37
N GLN A 36 5.14 -14.88 8.15
CA GLN A 36 6.13 -14.85 9.24
C GLN A 36 6.19 -13.46 9.87
N LEU A 37 6.14 -12.43 9.02
CA LEU A 37 6.10 -11.03 9.40
C LEU A 37 5.27 -10.28 8.35
N ALA A 38 4.41 -9.38 8.81
CA ALA A 38 3.69 -8.47 7.96
C ALA A 38 3.98 -7.01 8.36
N VAL A 39 4.16 -6.15 7.35
CA VAL A 39 4.37 -4.72 7.54
C VAL A 39 3.27 -3.97 6.79
N GLY A 40 2.48 -3.17 7.50
CA GLY A 40 1.53 -2.22 6.90
C GLY A 40 2.17 -0.84 6.78
N ALA A 41 2.26 -0.30 5.57
CA ALA A 41 2.77 1.04 5.32
C ALA A 41 1.62 1.99 4.97
N GLU A 42 1.51 3.11 5.68
CA GLU A 42 0.43 4.09 5.49
C GLU A 42 1.01 5.52 5.37
N LEU A 43 0.34 6.41 4.64
CA LEU A 43 0.80 7.78 4.44
C LEU A 43 0.49 8.68 5.67
N ALA A 44 -0.68 8.47 6.26
CA ALA A 44 -1.20 9.27 7.36
C ALA A 44 -0.67 8.77 8.71
N ASP A 45 0.03 9.65 9.45
CA ASP A 45 0.72 9.30 10.70
C ASP A 45 -0.25 8.90 11.83
N ASP A 46 -1.38 9.60 11.92
CA ASP A 46 -2.46 9.31 12.86
C ASP A 46 -3.07 7.92 12.64
N VAL A 47 -3.18 7.50 11.37
CA VAL A 47 -3.65 6.14 11.01
C VAL A 47 -2.61 5.09 11.38
N VAL A 48 -1.32 5.35 11.19
CA VAL A 48 -0.24 4.45 11.63
C VAL A 48 -0.29 4.23 13.14
N GLU A 49 -0.46 5.29 13.93
CA GLU A 49 -0.56 5.21 15.39
C GLU A 49 -1.84 4.48 15.85
N ASP A 50 -2.98 4.72 15.19
CA ASP A 50 -4.22 3.95 15.44
C ASP A 50 -4.00 2.45 15.18
N CYS A 51 -3.36 2.10 14.07
CA CYS A 51 -3.06 0.72 13.72
C CYS A 51 -2.15 0.04 14.75
N ARG A 52 -1.09 0.72 15.20
CA ARG A 52 -0.18 0.24 16.25
C ARG A 52 -0.92 -0.02 17.56
N THR A 53 -1.90 0.81 17.88
CA THR A 53 -2.70 0.69 19.10
C THR A 53 -3.72 -0.45 19.01
N ARG A 54 -4.37 -0.60 17.85
CA ARG A 54 -5.44 -1.59 17.63
C ARG A 54 -4.93 -3.01 17.43
N HIS A 55 -3.76 -3.18 16.81
CA HIS A 55 -3.26 -4.48 16.35
C HIS A 55 -2.00 -4.88 17.11
N GLY A 56 -2.17 -5.69 18.17
CA GLY A 56 -1.07 -6.09 19.07
C GLY A 56 -0.32 -7.38 18.70
N ASP A 57 -0.35 -7.86 17.45
CA ASP A 57 0.42 -9.06 17.07
C ASP A 57 1.90 -8.69 16.91
N PRO A 58 2.86 -9.35 17.61
CA PRO A 58 4.29 -9.04 17.50
C PRO A 58 4.90 -9.31 16.12
N ARG A 59 4.17 -10.01 15.24
CA ARG A 59 4.55 -10.26 13.83
C ARG A 59 3.98 -9.22 12.87
N LEU A 60 3.27 -8.21 13.38
CA LEU A 60 2.69 -7.14 12.59
C LEU A 60 3.33 -5.79 12.97
N GLU A 61 3.86 -5.12 11.96
CA GLU A 61 4.49 -3.80 12.08
C GLU A 61 3.66 -2.79 11.28
N PHE A 62 3.47 -1.58 11.81
CA PHE A 62 2.88 -0.47 11.06
C PHE A 62 3.86 0.67 10.98
N VAL A 63 4.05 1.23 9.79
CA VAL A 63 5.01 2.30 9.51
C VAL A 63 4.45 3.33 8.56
N ARG A 64 5.07 4.50 8.54
CA ARG A 64 4.84 5.45 7.46
C ARG A 64 5.47 4.97 6.16
N ILE A 65 4.86 5.31 5.03
CA ILE A 65 5.39 4.98 3.69
C ILE A 65 6.81 5.52 3.48
N ASP A 66 7.13 6.72 3.98
CA ASP A 66 8.47 7.31 3.85
C ASP A 66 9.57 6.54 4.61
N ALA A 67 9.22 5.83 5.68
CA ALA A 67 10.15 4.97 6.42
C ALA A 67 10.67 3.79 5.58
N LEU A 68 9.95 3.41 4.51
CA LEU A 68 10.36 2.33 3.61
C LEU A 68 11.66 2.64 2.85
N ASP A 69 12.08 3.92 2.77
CA ASP A 69 13.36 4.27 2.16
C ASP A 69 14.58 3.94 3.06
N SER A 70 14.36 3.42 4.26
CA SER A 70 15.44 2.92 5.11
C SER A 70 16.12 1.65 4.55
N PRO A 71 17.44 1.47 4.72
CA PRO A 71 18.15 0.24 4.36
C PRO A 71 17.54 -1.05 4.95
N GLN A 72 16.88 -0.96 6.11
CA GLN A 72 16.28 -2.11 6.79
C GLN A 72 15.12 -2.77 6.03
N TYR A 73 14.57 -2.11 5.00
CA TYR A 73 13.51 -2.66 4.15
C TYR A 73 14.01 -3.07 2.76
N GLN A 74 15.29 -2.88 2.45
CA GLN A 74 15.86 -3.30 1.16
C GLN A 74 15.86 -4.83 1.03
N ALA A 75 15.37 -5.33 -0.12
CA ALA A 75 15.29 -6.76 -0.43
C ALA A 75 14.75 -7.62 0.73
N ARG A 76 13.74 -7.10 1.44
CA ARG A 76 13.19 -7.70 2.66
C ARG A 76 11.96 -8.56 2.37
N PHE A 77 11.12 -8.12 1.44
CA PHE A 77 9.79 -8.69 1.29
C PHE A 77 9.75 -9.77 0.21
N ASP A 78 9.17 -10.92 0.55
CA ASP A 78 8.84 -11.98 -0.41
C ASP A 78 7.53 -11.68 -1.13
N GLY A 79 6.65 -10.89 -0.51
CA GLY A 79 5.39 -10.42 -1.07
C GLY A 79 5.16 -8.93 -0.85
N LEU A 80 4.59 -8.25 -1.83
CA LEU A 80 4.09 -6.88 -1.72
C LEU A 80 2.66 -6.84 -2.23
N MET A 81 1.77 -6.25 -1.43
CA MET A 81 0.38 -5.98 -1.77
C MET A 81 0.18 -4.46 -1.86
N CYS A 82 -0.64 -4.03 -2.81
CA CYS A 82 -1.09 -2.66 -2.93
C CYS A 82 -2.55 -2.69 -3.37
N MET A 83 -3.46 -2.35 -2.46
CA MET A 83 -4.91 -2.45 -2.67
C MET A 83 -5.50 -1.04 -2.72
N GLU A 84 -6.06 -0.62 -3.86
CA GLU A 84 -6.84 0.64 -3.99
C GLU A 84 -6.03 1.93 -3.69
N VAL A 85 -4.74 1.94 -4.02
CA VAL A 85 -3.83 3.09 -3.71
C VAL A 85 -3.22 3.75 -4.96
N LEU A 86 -3.09 3.01 -6.07
CA LEU A 86 -2.36 3.46 -7.27
C LEU A 86 -3.04 4.59 -8.06
N GLU A 87 -4.33 4.84 -7.83
CA GLU A 87 -5.12 5.90 -8.45
C GLU A 87 -4.76 7.31 -7.97
N HIS A 88 -4.13 7.43 -6.80
CA HIS A 88 -3.73 8.70 -6.18
C HIS A 88 -2.25 9.03 -6.34
N VAL A 89 -1.45 8.06 -6.81
CA VAL A 89 0.00 8.22 -7.00
C VAL A 89 0.28 9.00 -8.28
N VAL A 90 0.79 10.23 -8.13
CA VAL A 90 1.15 11.14 -9.22
C VAL A 90 2.40 10.66 -9.96
N ASP A 91 3.39 10.12 -9.23
CA ASP A 91 4.62 9.57 -9.78
C ASP A 91 4.71 8.06 -9.52
N ARG A 92 4.15 7.29 -10.45
CA ARG A 92 4.09 5.82 -10.37
C ARG A 92 5.46 5.18 -10.55
N GLU A 93 6.34 5.79 -11.34
CA GLU A 93 7.66 5.25 -11.63
C GLU A 93 8.53 5.22 -10.36
N SER A 94 8.49 6.30 -9.57
CA SER A 94 9.18 6.35 -8.28
C SER A 94 8.68 5.28 -7.30
N VAL A 95 7.37 5.04 -7.25
CA VAL A 95 6.80 3.98 -6.40
C VAL A 95 7.20 2.59 -6.89
N TYR A 96 7.20 2.34 -8.19
CA TYR A 96 7.66 1.06 -8.74
C TYR A 96 9.15 0.82 -8.51
N ALA A 97 9.97 1.86 -8.61
CA ALA A 97 11.41 1.79 -8.29
C ALA A 97 11.63 1.47 -6.81
N LEU A 98 10.86 2.10 -5.91
CA LEU A 98 10.86 1.78 -4.49
C LEU A 98 10.47 0.31 -4.26
N TRP A 99 9.33 -0.14 -4.77
CA TRP A 99 8.86 -1.52 -4.62
C TRP A 99 9.89 -2.54 -5.10
N LYS A 100 10.51 -2.29 -6.25
CA LYS A 100 11.58 -3.14 -6.78
C LYS A 100 12.77 -3.24 -5.81
N ARG A 101 13.10 -2.17 -5.10
CA ARG A 101 14.17 -2.15 -4.09
C ARG A 101 13.77 -2.88 -2.80
N LEU A 102 12.51 -2.78 -2.41
CA LEU A 102 11.98 -3.39 -1.19
C LEU A 102 11.84 -4.91 -1.31
N MET A 103 11.54 -5.40 -2.51
CA MET A 103 11.29 -6.81 -2.77
C MET A 103 12.57 -7.63 -2.93
N LYS A 104 12.56 -8.85 -2.40
CA LYS A 104 13.57 -9.87 -2.70
C LYS A 104 13.53 -10.25 -4.18
N PRO A 105 14.65 -10.77 -4.73
CA PRO A 105 14.61 -11.44 -6.03
C PRO A 105 13.52 -12.52 -6.05
N ARG A 106 12.66 -12.50 -7.07
CA ARG A 106 11.51 -13.41 -7.24
C ARG A 106 10.35 -13.20 -6.26
N GLY A 107 10.33 -12.10 -5.50
CA GLY A 107 9.16 -11.72 -4.72
C GLY A 107 7.93 -11.51 -5.60
N ARG A 108 6.74 -11.68 -5.02
CA ARG A 108 5.46 -11.54 -5.74
C ARG A 108 4.82 -10.19 -5.43
N LEU A 109 4.29 -9.56 -6.46
CA LEU A 109 3.57 -8.29 -6.36
C LEU A 109 2.09 -8.54 -6.69
N ILE A 110 1.21 -8.21 -5.76
CA ILE A 110 -0.25 -8.27 -5.94
C ILE A 110 -0.77 -6.85 -5.92
N ILE A 111 -1.47 -6.46 -6.98
CA ILE A 111 -2.07 -5.13 -7.12
C ILE A 111 -3.56 -5.30 -7.36
N SER A 112 -4.37 -4.63 -6.54
CA SER A 112 -5.79 -4.39 -6.83
C SER A 112 -5.96 -2.93 -7.22
N VAL A 113 -6.65 -2.70 -8.33
CA VAL A 113 -7.13 -1.38 -8.74
C VAL A 113 -8.61 -1.51 -9.07
N PRO A 114 -9.44 -0.50 -8.75
CA PRO A 114 -10.83 -0.53 -9.13
C PRO A 114 -10.94 -0.56 -10.66
N VAL A 115 -11.61 -1.60 -11.20
CA VAL A 115 -11.88 -1.71 -12.64
C VAL A 115 -13.00 -0.75 -12.99
N GLU A 116 -12.69 0.53 -13.16
CA GLU A 116 -13.63 1.50 -13.74
C GLU A 116 -13.68 1.37 -15.27
N THR A 117 -14.24 0.27 -15.79
CA THR A 117 -14.72 0.24 -17.18
C THR A 117 -16.06 0.97 -17.26
N GLY A 118 -16.05 2.24 -17.69
CA GLY A 118 -17.27 3.00 -17.98
C GLY A 118 -17.13 4.52 -17.95
N MET A 119 -18.12 5.25 -18.48
CA MET A 119 -18.15 6.71 -18.71
C MET A 119 -17.74 7.59 -17.49
N ALA A 120 -17.73 7.06 -16.28
CA ALA A 120 -17.29 7.75 -15.07
C ALA A 120 -15.81 8.18 -15.13
N LEU A 121 -14.93 7.36 -15.72
CA LEU A 121 -13.51 7.69 -15.88
C LEU A 121 -13.31 8.86 -16.85
N ALA A 122 -14.10 8.90 -17.93
CA ALA A 122 -14.09 10.01 -18.89
C ALA A 122 -14.62 11.30 -18.26
N ILE A 123 -15.68 11.24 -17.46
CA ILE A 123 -16.26 12.40 -16.76
C ILE A 123 -15.27 12.96 -15.72
N LYS A 124 -14.59 12.11 -14.94
CA LYS A 124 -13.62 12.57 -13.93
C LYS A 124 -12.36 13.17 -14.56
N GLN A 125 -11.90 12.60 -15.69
CA GLN A 125 -10.80 13.16 -16.49
C GLN A 125 -11.19 14.51 -17.14
N MET A 126 -12.45 14.66 -17.59
CA MET A 126 -12.97 15.90 -18.17
C MET A 126 -13.17 16.99 -17.10
N MET A 127 -13.63 16.62 -15.91
CA MET A 127 -13.76 17.53 -14.75
C MET A 127 -12.41 18.04 -14.27
N ARG A 128 -11.36 17.20 -14.23
CA ARG A 128 -9.99 17.64 -13.94
C ARG A 128 -9.42 18.59 -15.00
N LYS A 129 -9.70 18.35 -16.29
CA LYS A 129 -9.32 19.28 -17.37
C LYS A 129 -10.07 20.61 -17.31
N ILE A 130 -11.36 20.61 -16.97
CA ILE A 130 -12.17 21.83 -16.85
C ILE A 130 -11.81 22.63 -15.59
N ALA A 131 -11.51 21.97 -14.47
CA ALA A 131 -11.04 22.61 -13.24
C ALA A 131 -9.65 23.24 -13.43
N GLY A 132 -8.73 22.56 -14.14
CA GLY A 132 -7.43 23.10 -14.51
C GLY A 132 -7.50 24.31 -15.46
N TRP A 133 -8.59 24.46 -16.22
CA TRP A 133 -8.82 25.63 -17.08
C TRP A 133 -9.46 26.84 -16.37
N ARG A 134 -10.04 26.63 -15.18
CA ARG A 134 -10.73 27.70 -14.44
C ARG A 134 -9.85 28.43 -13.41
N GLY A 135 -8.54 28.13 -13.34
CA GLY A 135 -7.57 28.99 -12.66
C GLY A 135 -7.86 29.29 -11.19
N ILE A 136 -8.28 28.29 -10.40
CA ILE A 136 -8.40 28.42 -8.95
C ILE A 136 -7.35 27.52 -8.32
N GLY A 137 -6.21 28.11 -7.95
CA GLY A 137 -5.10 27.40 -7.32
C GLY A 137 -3.96 28.34 -6.97
N ASP A 138 -4.17 29.21 -5.99
CA ASP A 138 -3.07 29.76 -5.20
C ASP A 138 -2.93 28.92 -3.93
N TYR A 139 -1.89 28.11 -3.86
CA TYR A 139 -1.25 27.72 -2.60
C TYR A 139 0.27 27.74 -2.82
N PRO A 140 1.01 28.60 -2.11
CA PRO A 140 2.45 28.72 -2.26
C PRO A 140 3.14 27.56 -1.54
N GLY A 141 4.07 26.92 -2.24
CA GLY A 141 4.99 25.96 -1.65
C GLY A 141 6.06 26.65 -0.79
N CYS A 142 6.47 25.93 0.25
CA CYS A 142 7.78 25.96 0.88
C CYS A 142 8.14 24.52 1.23
#